data_AF-A0A7J6UWA2-F1
#
_entry.id   AF-A0A7J6UWA2-F1
#
_cell.length_a   1.000
_cell.length_b   1.000
_cell.length_c   1.000
_cell.angle_alpha   90.00
_cell.angle_beta   90.00
_cell.angle_gamma   90.00
#
_symmetry.space_group_name_H-M   'P 1'
#
loop_
_entity.id
_entity.type
_entity.pdbx_description
1 polymer ?
#
loop_
_entity_poly.entity_id
_entity_poly.type
_entity_poly.pdbx_seq_one_letter_code
_entity_poly.pdbx_strand_id
1 'polypeptide(L)'
;MVLWEIWKERSARRFEDDYRPNTSQDIIIKIRFWILRLGEVIYISHRSSDNFCQVAKALGLRFKNPPLDRPLLVYWTRPPKGFLALNTDGASSDNIASGGGVVRDGNGNM
;
A
#
# COMPACT_ATOMS: atom_id res chain seq x y z
N MET A 1 1.88 2.67 1.61
CA MET A 1 1.71 3.85 2.47
C MET A 1 3.02 4.53 2.88
N VAL A 2 4.14 3.83 3.10
CA VAL A 2 5.49 4.45 3.21
C VAL A 2 5.83 5.30 1.97
N LEU A 3 5.48 4.80 0.79
CA LEU A 3 5.65 5.49 -0.48
C LEU A 3 4.84 6.79 -0.58
N TRP A 4 3.75 6.95 0.20
CA TRP A 4 2.88 8.13 0.11
C TRP A 4 3.54 9.36 0.75
N GLU A 5 4.12 9.25 1.94
CA GLU A 5 4.79 10.39 2.59
C GLU A 5 6.06 10.80 1.81
N ILE A 6 6.79 9.83 1.26
CA ILE A 6 7.94 10.08 0.39
C ILE A 6 7.49 10.75 -0.93
N TRP A 7 6.42 10.26 -1.54
CA TRP A 7 5.85 10.81 -2.76
C TRP A 7 5.31 12.23 -2.55
N LYS A 8 4.59 12.46 -1.45
CA LYS A 8 4.03 13.76 -1.08
C LYS A 8 5.15 14.78 -0.90
N GLU A 9 6.21 14.40 -0.17
CA GLU A 9 7.35 15.29 0.04
C GLU A 9 8.08 15.62 -1.26
N ARG A 10 8.30 14.63 -2.12
CA ARG A 10 8.92 14.83 -3.43
C ARG A 10 8.07 15.75 -4.32
N SER A 11 6.75 15.62 -4.25
CA SER A 11 5.82 16.39 -5.08
C SER A 11 5.73 17.84 -4.58
N ALA A 12 5.59 18.06 -3.28
CA ALA A 12 5.58 19.40 -2.69
C ALA A 12 6.88 20.16 -2.99
N ARG A 13 8.04 19.52 -2.85
CA ARG A 13 9.35 20.11 -3.24
C ARG A 13 9.47 20.49 -4.71
N ARG A 14 8.66 19.91 -5.59
CA ARG A 14 8.76 20.11 -7.04
C ARG A 14 7.73 21.11 -7.56
N PHE A 15 6.59 21.25 -6.89
CA PHE A 15 5.42 21.94 -7.44
C PHE A 15 4.83 23.01 -6.52
N GLU A 16 5.29 23.15 -5.28
CA GLU A 16 4.81 24.20 -4.36
C GLU A 16 5.88 25.30 -4.19
N ASP A 17 5.57 26.52 -4.64
CA ASP A 17 6.52 27.64 -4.71
C ASP A 17 6.99 28.14 -3.33
N ASP A 18 6.14 28.04 -2.29
CA ASP A 18 6.44 28.48 -0.91
C ASP A 18 6.76 27.30 0.04
N TYR A 19 7.12 26.15 -0.53
CA TYR A 19 7.30 24.94 0.26
C TYR A 19 8.55 24.97 1.13
N ARG A 20 8.36 24.81 2.44
CA ARG A 20 9.46 24.56 3.38
C ARG A 20 9.69 23.04 3.49
N PRO A 21 10.80 22.51 2.96
CA PRO A 21 11.03 21.08 2.94
C PRO A 21 11.17 20.52 4.35
N ASN A 22 10.42 19.47 4.64
CA ASN A 22 10.65 18.67 5.83
C ASN A 22 12.05 18.04 5.73
N THR A 23 12.75 17.95 6.86
CA THR A 23 14.01 17.23 6.90
C THR A 23 13.77 15.73 6.73
N SER A 24 14.81 14.97 6.39
CA SER A 24 14.73 13.51 6.34
C SER A 24 14.26 12.92 7.68
N GLN A 25 14.66 13.53 8.81
CA GLN A 25 14.23 13.14 10.15
C GLN A 25 12.71 13.33 10.33
N ASP A 26 12.17 14.47 9.90
CA ASP A 26 10.74 14.77 10.01
C ASP A 26 9.89 13.77 9.19
N ILE A 27 10.35 13.43 7.98
CA ILE A 27 9.68 12.42 7.13
C ILE A 27 9.73 11.05 7.79
N ILE A 28 10.88 10.65 8.35
CA ILE A 28 11.03 9.38 9.08
C ILE A 28 10.08 9.34 10.29
N ILE A 29 9.98 10.43 11.05
CA ILE A 29 9.08 10.55 12.20
C ILE A 29 7.61 10.43 11.75
N LYS A 30 7.21 11.13 10.69
CA LYS A 30 5.84 11.04 10.12
C LYS A 30 5.51 9.60 9.69
N ILE A 31 6.42 8.95 8.97
CA ILE A 31 6.26 7.55 8.55
C ILE A 31 6.17 6.63 9.77
N ARG A 32 7.02 6.84 10.79
CA ARG A 32 7.00 6.06 12.03
C ARG A 32 5.67 6.21 12.77
N PHE A 33 5.18 7.44 12.96
CA PHE A 33 3.88 7.68 13.59
C PHE A 33 2.74 7.00 12.83
N TRP A 34 2.76 7.07 11.50
CA TRP A 34 1.78 6.35 10.67
C TRP A 34 1.87 4.84 10.84
N ILE A 35 3.06 4.26 10.84
CA ILE A 35 3.24 2.82 11.05
C ILE A 35 2.77 2.40 12.45
N LEU A 36 3.03 3.21 13.48
CA LEU A 36 2.56 2.94 14.84
C LEU A 36 1.03 3.00 14.93
N ARG A 37 0.42 4.05 14.37
CA ARG A 37 -1.04 4.23 14.34
C ARG A 37 -1.75 3.16 13.51
N LEU A 38 -1.14 2.77 12.39
CA LEU A 38 -1.59 1.61 11.63
C LEU A 38 -1.39 0.33 12.43
N GLY A 39 -0.30 0.17 13.16
CA GLY A 39 -0.07 -0.99 14.03
C GLY A 39 -1.13 -1.16 15.12
N GLU A 40 -1.65 -0.06 15.68
CA GLU A 40 -2.79 -0.08 16.61
C GLU A 40 -4.09 -0.55 15.92
N VAL A 41 -4.29 -0.21 14.63
CA VAL A 41 -5.47 -0.62 13.84
C VAL A 41 -5.30 -2.03 13.23
N ILE A 42 -4.06 -2.41 12.87
CA ILE A 42 -3.65 -3.69 12.26
C ILE A 42 -3.42 -4.77 13.32
N TYR A 43 -3.75 -4.49 14.59
CA TYR A 43 -3.83 -5.48 15.67
C TYR A 43 -4.75 -6.68 15.35
N ILE A 44 -5.47 -6.64 14.21
CA ILE A 44 -6.38 -7.68 13.72
C ILE A 44 -5.76 -8.61 12.67
N SER A 45 -4.63 -8.31 12.03
CA SER A 45 -4.14 -9.20 10.96
C SER A 45 -2.70 -8.90 10.54
N HIS A 46 -1.72 -9.70 10.98
CA HIS A 46 -0.80 -10.37 10.05
C HIS A 46 0.25 -11.26 10.72
N ARG A 47 0.50 -12.42 10.11
CA ARG A 47 1.81 -13.11 10.16
C ARG A 47 2.78 -12.34 9.27
N SER A 48 4.00 -12.12 9.75
CA SER A 48 5.03 -11.45 8.98
C SER A 48 6.28 -12.33 8.90
N SER A 49 7.02 -12.23 7.79
CA SER A 49 8.29 -12.92 7.60
C SER A 49 9.36 -12.41 8.59
N ASP A 50 10.39 -13.21 8.85
CA ASP A 50 11.43 -12.91 9.86
C ASP A 50 12.06 -11.51 9.69
N ASN A 51 12.16 -11.01 8.46
CA ASN A 51 12.67 -9.66 8.17
C ASN A 51 11.74 -8.53 8.67
N PHE A 52 10.42 -8.73 8.60
CA PHE A 52 9.46 -7.74 9.11
C PHE A 52 9.47 -7.68 10.64
N CYS A 53 9.71 -8.82 11.31
CA CYS A 53 9.84 -8.88 12.76
C CYS A 53 11.02 -8.03 13.27
N GLN A 54 12.15 -8.03 12.54
CA GLN A 54 13.30 -7.18 12.88
C GLN A 54 13.02 -5.68 12.68
N VAL A 55 12.43 -5.31 11.54
CA VAL A 55 12.06 -3.92 11.25
C VAL A 55 11.05 -3.39 12.27
N ALA A 56 10.05 -4.18 12.60
CA ALA A 56 9.02 -3.78 13.55
C ALA A 56 9.54 -3.68 15.00
N LYS A 57 10.48 -4.54 15.41
CA LYS A 57 11.21 -4.36 16.68
C LYS A 57 11.98 -3.05 16.72
N ALA A 58 12.70 -2.71 15.65
CA ALA A 58 13.43 -1.45 15.54
C ALA A 58 12.50 -0.22 15.62
N LEU A 59 11.24 -0.36 15.19
CA LEU A 59 10.22 0.68 15.29
C LEU A 59 9.53 0.74 16.66
N GLY A 60 9.75 -0.24 17.54
CA GLY A 60 9.15 -0.33 18.88
C GLY A 60 7.81 -1.05 18.96
N LEU A 61 7.43 -1.78 17.90
CA LEU A 61 6.17 -2.53 17.86
C LEU A 61 6.30 -3.85 18.63
N ARG A 62 5.29 -4.18 19.45
CA ARG A 62 5.17 -5.47 20.17
C ARG A 62 4.05 -6.29 19.55
N PHE A 63 4.36 -7.43 18.94
CA PHE A 63 3.33 -8.36 18.44
C PHE A 63 3.06 -9.46 19.46
N LYS A 64 1.77 -9.79 19.65
CA LYS A 64 1.40 -11.11 20.19
C LYS A 64 1.46 -12.12 19.05
N ASN A 65 2.00 -13.32 19.30
CA ASN A 65 1.92 -14.40 18.31
C ASN A 65 0.44 -14.72 18.06
N PRO A 66 -0.11 -14.47 16.85
CA PRO A 66 -1.46 -14.90 16.55
C PRO A 66 -1.51 -16.44 16.52
N PRO A 67 -2.66 -17.06 16.85
CA PRO A 67 -2.85 -18.48 16.64
C PRO A 67 -2.56 -18.86 15.18
N LEU A 68 -2.04 -20.07 14.97
CA LEU A 68 -1.63 -20.55 13.65
C LEU A 68 -2.84 -20.78 12.74
N ASP A 69 -3.41 -19.72 12.17
CA ASP A 69 -4.45 -19.87 11.14
C ASP A 69 -3.85 -20.38 9.84
N ARG A 70 -4.46 -21.42 9.25
CA ARG A 70 -4.00 -22.00 7.98
C ARG A 70 -3.98 -20.91 6.90
N PRO A 71 -2.91 -20.80 6.09
CA PRO A 71 -2.85 -19.79 5.04
C PRO A 71 -4.01 -19.98 4.06
N LEU A 72 -4.78 -18.92 3.82
CA LEU A 72 -5.81 -18.91 2.79
C LEU A 72 -5.14 -18.65 1.43
N LEU A 73 -5.20 -19.63 0.54
CA LEU A 73 -4.69 -19.49 -0.82
C LEU A 73 -5.66 -18.61 -1.63
N VAL A 74 -5.23 -17.39 -1.96
CA VAL A 74 -5.95 -16.49 -2.87
C VAL A 74 -5.18 -16.44 -4.18
N TYR A 75 -5.85 -16.76 -5.28
CA TYR A 75 -5.27 -16.75 -6.62
C TYR A 75 -6.33 -16.36 -7.63
N TRP A 76 -5.87 -15.80 -8.75
CA TRP A 76 -6.73 -15.46 -9.87
C TRP A 76 -7.00 -16.72 -10.70
N THR A 77 -8.28 -16.96 -11.00
CA THR A 77 -8.71 -17.93 -12.00
C THR A 77 -9.14 -17.21 -13.27
N ARG A 78 -9.09 -17.91 -14.40
CA ARG A 78 -9.68 -17.40 -15.64
C ARG A 78 -11.19 -17.25 -15.47
N PRO A 79 -11.81 -16.19 -16.04
CA PRO A 79 -13.26 -16.04 -15.98
C PRO A 79 -13.95 -17.26 -16.64
N PRO A 80 -15.07 -17.75 -16.07
CA PRO A 80 -15.85 -18.82 -16.67
C PRO A 80 -16.37 -18.46 -18.07
N LYS A 81 -16.81 -19.45 -18.84
CA LYS A 81 -17.40 -19.21 -20.16
C LYS A 81 -18.61 -18.27 -20.03
N GLY A 82 -18.64 -17.21 -20.84
CA GLY A 82 -19.67 -16.16 -20.80
C GLY A 82 -19.38 -15.01 -19.84
N PHE A 83 -18.25 -15.04 -19.12
CA PHE A 83 -17.78 -13.96 -18.26
C PHE A 83 -16.54 -13.29 -18.84
N LEU A 84 -16.33 -12.04 -18.44
CA LEU A 84 -15.19 -11.22 -18.84
C LEU A 84 -14.41 -10.79 -17.59
N ALA A 85 -13.09 -10.68 -17.72
CA ALA A 85 -12.22 -10.06 -16.73
C ALA A 85 -12.13 -8.56 -17.02
N LEU A 86 -12.41 -7.72 -16.03
CA LEU A 86 -12.20 -6.28 -16.10
C LEU A 86 -10.97 -5.91 -15.29
N ASN A 87 -9.93 -5.42 -15.98
CA ASN A 87 -8.77 -4.82 -15.33
C ASN A 87 -8.92 -3.31 -15.39
N THR A 88 -9.04 -2.64 -14.25
CA THR A 88 -9.09 -1.17 -14.19
C THR A 88 -7.86 -0.59 -13.53
N ASP A 89 -7.43 0.58 -13.99
CA ASP A 89 -6.43 1.40 -13.31
C ASP A 89 -6.84 2.87 -13.33
N GLY A 90 -6.29 3.65 -12.41
CA GLY A 90 -6.58 5.07 -12.25
C GLY A 90 -5.32 5.89 -12.10
N ALA A 91 -5.31 7.07 -12.74
CA ALA A 91 -4.26 8.06 -12.62
C ALA A 91 -4.86 9.39 -12.14
N SER A 92 -4.10 10.11 -11.32
CA SER A 92 -4.46 11.47 -10.91
C SER A 92 -3.27 12.41 -11.02
N SER A 93 -3.55 13.66 -11.39
CA SER A 93 -2.61 14.78 -11.39
C SER A 93 -3.37 16.04 -10.98
N ASP A 94 -2.79 16.80 -10.05
CA ASP A 94 -3.36 18.05 -9.53
C ASP A 94 -4.81 17.86 -9.03
N ASN A 95 -5.78 18.45 -9.73
CA ASN A 95 -7.22 18.37 -9.43
C ASN A 95 -8.00 17.46 -10.40
N ILE A 96 -7.30 16.66 -11.21
CA ILE A 96 -7.92 15.80 -12.22
C ILE A 96 -7.59 14.34 -11.89
N ALA A 97 -8.63 13.52 -11.86
CA ALA A 97 -8.52 12.07 -11.79
C ALA A 97 -9.15 11.46 -13.04
N SER A 98 -8.50 10.43 -13.58
CA SER A 98 -8.95 9.67 -14.73
C SER A 98 -8.78 8.19 -14.44
N GLY A 99 -9.71 7.39 -14.94
CA GLY A 99 -9.67 5.94 -14.85
C GLY A 99 -9.82 5.31 -16.23
N GLY A 100 -9.22 4.14 -16.40
CA GLY A 100 -9.35 3.33 -17.59
C GLY A 100 -9.47 1.87 -17.22
N GLY A 101 -9.87 1.05 -18.19
CA GLY A 101 -9.86 -0.39 -18.00
C GLY A 101 -9.84 -1.15 -19.31
N VAL A 102 -9.41 -2.40 -19.24
CA VAL A 102 -9.40 -3.34 -20.34
C VAL A 102 -10.28 -4.52 -19.94
N VAL A 103 -11.25 -4.82 -20.80
CA VAL A 103 -12.09 -6.01 -20.69
C VAL A 103 -11.42 -7.13 -21.48
N ARG A 104 -11.39 -8.34 -20.93
CA ARG A 104 -10.83 -9.52 -21.60
C ARG A 104 -11.69 -10.75 -21.42
N ASP A 105 -11.72 -11.62 -22.42
CA ASP A 105 -12.29 -12.96 -22.30
C ASP A 105 -11.38 -13.92 -21.49
N GLY A 106 -11.84 -15.16 -21.32
CA GLY A 106 -11.07 -16.22 -20.64
C GLY A 106 -9.79 -16.65 -21.36
N ASN A 107 -9.58 -16.22 -22.61
CA ASN A 107 -8.38 -16.46 -23.40
C ASN A 107 -7.43 -15.24 -23.41
N GLY A 108 -7.85 -14.11 -22.84
CA GLY A 108 -7.08 -12.86 -22.82
C GLY A 108 -7.32 -11.95 -24.03
N ASN A 109 -8.29 -12.26 -24.90
CA ASN A 109 -8.68 -11.39 -26.01
C ASN A 109 -9.56 -10.24 -25.50
N MET A 110 -9.51 -9.09 -26.18
CA MET A 110 -10.43 -7.96 -25.92
C MET A 110 -11.84 -8.24 -26.45
#